data_AF-A0A226EV67-F1
#
_entry.id   AF-A0A226EV67-F1
#
_cell.length_a   1.000
_cell.length_b   1.000
_cell.length_c   1.000
_cell.angle_alpha   90.00
_cell.angle_beta   90.00
_cell.angle_gamma   90.00
#
_symmetry.space_group_name_H-M   'P 1'
#
loop_
_entity.id
_entity.type
_entity.pdbx_description
1 polymer ?
#
loop_
_entity_poly.entity_id
_entity_poly.type
_entity_poly.pdbx_seq_one_letter_code
_entity_poly.pdbx_strand_id
1 'polypeptide(L)'
;MVEPPTESEKPLIVQFRDMMRDELDEERLSSDMYLLRWLRAREMNPQKAALMLRTSMKWRQENKVDQVLHEIIDQDISDLIGGFFQAFDKFGRPVVALPGGEWDVRKPLDDGRKPELIRFLIMSLEIFEETLKMIYKYGYPNQTPMIITKFTVIFDLKHFTYAKFAHKRSVEALLDLVKIYEANYPETLGRCLIINSPRIFSMLFAIVKPFLSENTVNKISIFDSNEANWKKAVEEVIDPSQLPIRYGGRVENPALMD
;
A
#
# COMPACT_ATOMS: atom_id res chain seq x y z
N MET A 1 -10.95 7.95 1.23
CA MET A 1 -11.68 8.82 0.29
C MET A 1 -10.67 9.52 -0.59
N VAL A 2 -10.71 9.24 -1.87
CA VAL A 2 -10.34 10.25 -2.85
C VAL A 2 -11.61 11.03 -3.14
N GLU A 3 -11.49 12.36 -3.09
CA GLU A 3 -12.54 13.24 -3.58
C GLU A 3 -12.82 12.91 -5.06
N PRO A 4 -14.11 12.81 -5.46
CA PRO A 4 -14.46 12.65 -6.88
C PRO A 4 -13.74 13.71 -7.72
N PRO A 5 -13.52 13.45 -9.03
CA PRO A 5 -12.88 14.44 -9.90
C PRO A 5 -13.55 15.80 -9.77
N THR A 6 -12.77 16.82 -9.40
CA THR A 6 -13.27 18.19 -9.33
C THR A 6 -13.54 18.73 -10.73
N GLU A 7 -14.33 19.80 -10.86
CA GLU A 7 -14.58 20.41 -12.18
C GLU A 7 -13.31 20.86 -12.91
N SER A 8 -12.25 21.22 -12.17
CA SER A 8 -10.95 21.57 -12.78
C SER A 8 -10.13 20.34 -13.18
N GLU A 9 -10.36 19.18 -12.57
CA GLU A 9 -9.67 17.92 -12.90
C GLU A 9 -10.27 17.24 -14.15
N LYS A 10 -11.60 17.34 -14.36
CA LYS A 10 -12.29 16.63 -15.46
C LYS A 10 -11.69 16.88 -16.86
N PRO A 11 -11.37 18.13 -17.28
CA PRO A 11 -10.77 18.37 -18.59
C PRO A 11 -9.40 17.70 -18.74
N LEU A 12 -8.62 17.67 -17.66
CA LEU A 12 -7.29 17.04 -17.66
C LEU A 12 -7.38 15.52 -17.74
N ILE A 13 -8.40 14.91 -17.13
CA ILE A 13 -8.67 13.47 -17.29
C ILE A 13 -9.00 13.15 -18.74
N VAL A 14 -9.84 13.96 -19.42
CA VAL A 14 -10.16 13.76 -20.85
C VAL A 14 -8.90 13.84 -21.70
N GLN A 15 -8.12 14.91 -21.54
CA GLN A 15 -6.85 15.08 -22.25
C GLN A 15 -5.90 13.90 -22.00
N PHE A 16 -5.76 13.49 -20.74
CA PHE A 16 -4.85 12.42 -20.36
C PHE A 16 -5.31 11.06 -20.89
N ARG A 17 -6.62 10.80 -20.90
CA ARG A 17 -7.20 9.59 -21.50
C ARG A 17 -6.84 9.50 -22.99
N ASP A 18 -7.00 10.59 -23.73
CA ASP A 18 -6.65 10.61 -25.15
C ASP A 18 -5.16 10.37 -25.40
N MET A 19 -4.29 10.88 -24.52
CA MET A 19 -2.84 10.67 -24.60
C MET A 19 -2.40 9.21 -24.34
N MET A 20 -3.24 8.41 -23.68
CA MET A 20 -2.93 7.06 -23.21
C MET A 20 -3.74 5.97 -23.93
N ARG A 21 -4.48 6.33 -24.98
CA ARG A 21 -5.45 5.47 -25.67
C ARG A 21 -4.83 4.22 -26.28
N ASP A 22 -3.59 4.32 -26.74
CA ASP A 22 -2.91 3.22 -27.44
C ASP A 22 -2.10 2.33 -26.47
N GLU A 23 -1.94 2.75 -25.21
CA GLU A 23 -1.10 2.07 -24.22
C GLU A 23 -1.89 1.40 -23.08
N LEU A 24 -3.20 1.68 -22.94
CA LEU A 24 -4.06 1.12 -21.89
C LEU A 24 -5.14 0.21 -22.48
N ASP A 25 -5.50 -0.82 -21.72
CA ASP A 25 -6.73 -1.57 -21.96
C ASP A 25 -7.98 -0.73 -21.66
N GLU A 26 -9.14 -1.19 -22.15
CA GLU A 26 -10.43 -0.50 -22.01
C GLU A 26 -10.83 -0.30 -20.55
N GLU A 27 -10.48 -1.23 -19.66
CA GLU A 27 -10.82 -1.14 -18.24
C GLU A 27 -10.08 0.03 -17.56
N ARG A 28 -8.77 0.14 -17.78
CA ARG A 28 -7.95 1.24 -17.25
C ARG A 28 -8.26 2.57 -17.92
N LEU A 29 -8.51 2.56 -19.22
CA LEU A 29 -8.78 3.77 -20.01
C LEU A 29 -10.13 4.41 -19.66
N SER A 30 -11.16 3.59 -19.42
CA SER A 30 -12.50 4.07 -19.04
C SER A 30 -12.61 4.53 -17.58
N SER A 31 -11.60 4.23 -16.74
CA SER A 31 -11.61 4.56 -15.32
C SER A 31 -11.00 5.94 -15.02
N ASP A 32 -11.85 6.94 -14.78
CA ASP A 32 -11.44 8.28 -14.33
C ASP A 32 -10.56 8.20 -13.08
N MET A 33 -10.92 7.30 -12.15
CA MET A 33 -10.19 7.12 -10.90
C MET A 33 -8.81 6.52 -11.12
N TYR A 34 -8.66 5.58 -12.07
CA TYR A 34 -7.36 5.05 -12.44
C TYR A 34 -6.46 6.17 -12.97
N LEU A 35 -6.95 6.92 -13.96
CA LEU A 35 -6.22 8.01 -14.62
C LEU A 35 -5.85 9.14 -13.64
N LEU A 36 -6.79 9.51 -12.76
CA LEU A 36 -6.61 10.62 -11.83
C LEU A 36 -5.48 10.38 -10.81
N ARG A 37 -5.20 9.12 -10.45
CA ARG A 37 -4.07 8.78 -9.55
C ARG A 37 -2.73 9.21 -10.15
N TRP A 38 -2.53 8.98 -11.44
CA TRP A 38 -1.31 9.36 -12.17
C TRP A 38 -1.19 10.87 -12.32
N LEU A 39 -2.32 11.54 -12.63
CA LEU A 39 -2.37 13.00 -12.72
C LEU A 39 -2.01 13.65 -11.38
N ARG A 40 -2.66 13.26 -10.28
CA ARG A 40 -2.41 13.82 -8.95
C ARG A 40 -0.98 13.57 -8.47
N ALA A 41 -0.43 12.38 -8.75
CA ALA A 41 0.96 12.08 -8.43
C ALA A 41 1.97 12.96 -9.19
N ARG A 42 1.54 13.68 -10.22
CA ARG A 42 2.36 14.60 -11.02
C ARG A 42 1.76 16.00 -11.07
N GLU A 43 1.13 16.44 -9.97
CA GLU A 43 0.62 17.81 -9.78
C GLU A 43 -0.32 18.24 -10.91
N MET A 44 -1.15 17.31 -11.38
CA MET A 44 -2.10 17.49 -12.48
C MET A 44 -1.45 17.83 -13.83
N ASN A 45 -0.17 17.51 -14.04
CA ASN A 45 0.52 17.68 -15.31
C ASN A 45 0.36 16.43 -16.22
N PRO A 46 -0.39 16.49 -17.35
CA PRO A 46 -0.68 15.32 -18.17
C PRO A 46 0.56 14.70 -18.83
N GLN A 47 1.55 15.51 -19.23
CA GLN A 47 2.77 15.02 -19.88
C GLN A 47 3.65 14.23 -18.90
N LYS A 48 3.83 14.75 -17.68
CA LYS A 48 4.57 14.05 -16.62
C LYS A 48 3.82 12.79 -16.17
N ALA A 49 2.50 12.85 -16.07
CA ALA A 49 1.67 11.68 -15.74
C ALA A 49 1.77 10.59 -16.82
N ALA A 50 1.73 10.96 -18.10
CA ALA A 50 1.90 10.02 -19.22
C ALA A 50 3.26 9.34 -19.22
N LEU A 51 4.33 10.09 -18.98
CA LEU A 51 5.67 9.50 -18.87
C LEU A 51 5.75 8.49 -17.72
N MET A 52 5.20 8.84 -16.54
CA MET A 52 5.17 7.94 -15.39
C MET A 52 4.36 6.68 -15.69
N LEU A 53 3.16 6.83 -16.24
CA LEU A 53 2.27 5.70 -16.55
C LEU A 53 2.88 4.79 -17.62
N ARG A 54 3.46 5.33 -18.71
CA ARG A 54 4.16 4.52 -19.71
C ARG A 54 5.33 3.73 -19.10
N THR A 55 6.08 4.34 -18.20
CA THR A 55 7.18 3.68 -17.49
C THR A 55 6.64 2.53 -16.63
N SER A 56 5.54 2.76 -15.92
CA SER A 56 4.85 1.71 -15.15
C SER A 56 4.34 0.59 -16.05
N MET A 57 3.65 0.90 -17.16
CA MET A 57 3.13 -0.12 -18.08
C MET A 57 4.24 -0.99 -18.67
N LYS A 58 5.38 -0.40 -19.03
CA LYS A 58 6.56 -1.15 -19.46
C LYS A 58 7.08 -2.07 -18.35
N TRP A 59 7.22 -1.55 -17.12
CA TRP A 59 7.63 -2.37 -15.97
C TRP A 59 6.65 -3.52 -15.71
N ARG A 60 5.33 -3.26 -15.77
CA ARG A 60 4.29 -4.27 -15.60
C ARG A 60 4.41 -5.38 -16.64
N GLN A 61 4.65 -5.02 -17.90
CA GLN A 61 4.85 -5.98 -18.98
C GLN A 61 6.12 -6.83 -18.76
N GLU A 62 7.26 -6.19 -18.51
CA GLU A 62 8.55 -6.85 -18.30
C GLU A 62 8.53 -7.80 -17.09
N ASN A 63 7.80 -7.44 -16.05
CA ASN A 63 7.69 -8.20 -14.81
C ASN A 63 6.42 -9.06 -14.73
N LYS A 64 5.62 -9.15 -15.80
CA LYS A 64 4.37 -9.94 -15.85
C LYS A 64 3.45 -9.67 -14.65
N VAL A 65 3.29 -8.40 -14.26
CA VAL A 65 2.58 -8.04 -13.03
C VAL A 65 1.10 -8.39 -13.10
N ASP A 66 0.48 -8.21 -14.27
CA ASP A 66 -0.94 -8.54 -14.48
C ASP A 66 -1.25 -10.05 -14.32
N GLN A 67 -0.23 -10.92 -14.25
CA GLN A 67 -0.40 -12.37 -14.04
C GLN A 67 -0.20 -12.78 -12.58
N VAL A 68 0.36 -11.91 -11.73
CA VAL A 68 0.82 -12.30 -10.40
C VAL A 68 -0.31 -12.82 -9.50
N LEU A 69 -1.53 -12.27 -9.64
CA LEU A 69 -2.69 -12.71 -8.87
C LEU A 69 -3.18 -14.12 -9.24
N HIS A 70 -2.72 -14.68 -10.35
CA HIS A 70 -3.05 -16.03 -10.81
C HIS A 70 -1.91 -17.03 -10.55
N GLU A 71 -0.80 -16.58 -9.97
CA GLU A 71 0.32 -17.44 -9.61
C GLU A 71 0.04 -18.19 -8.31
N ILE A 72 0.66 -19.37 -8.17
CA ILE A 72 0.59 -20.15 -6.93
C ILE A 72 1.38 -19.41 -5.85
N ILE A 73 0.76 -19.19 -4.70
CA ILE A 73 1.42 -18.58 -3.54
C ILE A 73 2.51 -19.52 -3.03
N ASP A 74 3.72 -19.00 -2.96
CA ASP A 74 4.86 -19.65 -2.32
C ASP A 74 4.66 -19.66 -0.80
N GLN A 75 4.15 -20.79 -0.29
CA GLN A 75 3.80 -20.97 1.13
C GLN A 75 4.98 -20.68 2.07
N ASP A 76 6.19 -21.09 1.68
CA ASP A 76 7.40 -20.85 2.48
C ASP A 76 7.68 -19.35 2.67
N ILE A 77 7.31 -18.52 1.69
CA ILE A 77 7.48 -17.06 1.76
C ILE A 77 6.29 -16.43 2.50
N SER A 78 5.06 -16.84 2.21
CA SER A 78 3.87 -16.25 2.83
C SER A 78 3.83 -16.52 4.35
N ASP A 79 4.28 -17.68 4.79
CA ASP A 79 4.34 -18.03 6.23
C ASP A 79 5.33 -17.13 7.00
N LEU A 80 6.34 -16.58 6.32
CA LEU A 80 7.32 -15.67 6.92
C LEU A 80 6.87 -14.21 6.90
N ILE A 81 5.87 -13.88 6.07
CA ILE A 81 5.42 -12.53 5.79
C ILE A 81 3.90 -12.51 5.82
N GLY A 82 3.37 -12.45 7.04
CA GLY A 82 1.94 -12.31 7.26
C GLY A 82 1.46 -10.87 7.04
N GLY A 83 0.16 -10.71 6.91
CA GLY A 83 -0.52 -9.43 6.91
C GLY A 83 -1.99 -9.71 7.07
N PHE A 84 -2.70 -8.90 7.86
CA PHE A 84 -4.08 -9.22 8.19
C PHE A 84 -5.03 -8.03 8.08
N PHE A 85 -6.25 -8.37 7.60
CA PHE A 85 -7.56 -8.09 8.21
C PHE A 85 -8.54 -7.17 7.45
N GLN A 86 -9.80 -7.62 7.40
CA GLN A 86 -11.01 -6.94 6.94
C GLN A 86 -11.49 -5.84 7.93
N ALA A 87 -10.82 -4.69 7.96
CA ALA A 87 -11.33 -3.48 8.64
C ALA A 87 -11.60 -2.35 7.67
N PHE A 88 -12.38 -1.39 8.17
CA PHE A 88 -12.50 -0.07 7.58
C PHE A 88 -12.12 1.02 8.56
N ASP A 89 -11.40 2.02 8.08
CA ASP A 89 -11.20 3.25 8.83
C ASP A 89 -12.49 4.09 8.86
N LYS A 90 -12.51 5.16 9.66
CA LYS A 90 -13.69 6.04 9.78
C LYS A 90 -14.07 6.77 8.48
N PHE A 91 -13.24 6.66 7.44
CA PHE A 91 -13.49 7.17 6.09
C PHE A 91 -13.83 6.06 5.09
N GLY A 92 -14.12 4.85 5.56
CA GLY A 92 -14.48 3.69 4.73
C GLY A 92 -13.30 3.06 3.96
N ARG A 93 -12.06 3.46 4.23
CA ARG A 93 -10.88 2.90 3.55
C ARG A 93 -10.58 1.53 4.14
N PRO A 94 -10.25 0.51 3.34
CA PRO A 94 -9.82 -0.75 3.91
C PRO A 94 -8.54 -0.53 4.71
N VAL A 95 -8.45 -1.21 5.84
CA VAL A 95 -7.27 -1.18 6.70
C VAL A 95 -6.45 -2.42 6.43
N VAL A 96 -5.14 -2.24 6.27
CA VAL A 96 -4.18 -3.34 6.15
C VAL A 96 -3.25 -3.27 7.36
N ALA A 97 -3.26 -4.30 8.21
CA ALA A 97 -2.33 -4.40 9.32
C ALA A 97 -1.16 -5.34 8.99
N LEU A 98 0.05 -4.79 8.96
CA LEU A 98 1.27 -5.49 8.59
C LEU A 98 2.16 -5.63 9.83
N PRO A 99 2.34 -6.85 10.39
CA PRO A 99 3.22 -7.11 11.52
C PRO A 99 4.69 -7.14 11.08
N GLY A 100 5.19 -6.04 10.52
CA GLY A 100 6.53 -5.95 9.91
C GLY A 100 7.67 -6.27 10.88
N GLY A 101 7.49 -6.02 12.18
CA GLY A 101 8.44 -6.41 13.21
C GLY A 101 8.51 -7.92 13.47
N GLU A 102 7.49 -8.69 13.07
CA GLU A 102 7.45 -10.15 13.17
C GLU A 102 8.01 -10.83 11.91
N TRP A 103 7.92 -10.19 10.73
CA TRP A 103 8.36 -10.75 9.45
C TRP A 103 9.80 -11.27 9.46
N ASP A 104 10.01 -12.45 8.88
CA ASP A 104 11.36 -13.00 8.64
C ASP A 104 11.72 -12.92 7.15
N VAL A 105 12.02 -11.71 6.71
CA VAL A 105 12.56 -11.47 5.35
C VAL A 105 14.01 -11.94 5.21
N ARG A 106 14.72 -12.18 6.32
CA ARG A 106 16.14 -12.53 6.26
C ARG A 106 16.33 -13.93 5.72
N LYS A 107 15.53 -14.89 6.18
CA LYS A 107 15.59 -16.28 5.73
C LYS A 107 15.59 -16.43 4.19
N PRO A 108 14.57 -15.95 3.44
CA PRO A 108 14.58 -16.09 1.99
C PRO A 108 15.73 -15.32 1.32
N LEU A 109 16.17 -14.20 1.89
CA LEU A 109 17.30 -13.43 1.35
C LEU A 109 18.65 -14.12 1.55
N ASP A 110 18.83 -14.83 2.66
CA ASP A 110 20.02 -15.64 2.93
C ASP A 110 20.02 -16.89 2.03
N ASP A 111 18.84 -17.45 1.76
CA ASP A 111 18.62 -18.59 0.84
C ASP A 111 18.70 -18.21 -0.65
N GLY A 112 18.92 -16.92 -0.98
CA GLY A 112 19.01 -16.44 -2.36
C GLY A 112 17.67 -16.23 -3.07
N ARG A 113 16.55 -16.38 -2.36
CA ARG A 113 15.16 -16.26 -2.83
C ARG A 113 14.63 -14.82 -2.83
N LYS A 114 15.49 -13.84 -3.12
CA LYS A 114 15.08 -12.42 -3.21
C LYS A 114 14.01 -12.19 -4.29
N PRO A 115 14.10 -12.78 -5.50
CA PRO A 115 13.07 -12.60 -6.53
C PRO A 115 11.69 -13.06 -6.08
N GLU A 116 11.59 -14.21 -5.41
CA GLU A 116 10.36 -14.81 -4.89
C GLU A 116 9.75 -13.93 -3.79
N LEU A 117 10.60 -13.44 -2.86
CA LEU A 117 10.20 -12.46 -1.86
C LEU A 117 9.59 -11.21 -2.48
N ILE A 118 10.29 -10.58 -3.44
CA ILE A 118 9.79 -9.37 -4.09
C ILE A 118 8.53 -9.67 -4.91
N ARG A 119 8.44 -10.85 -5.55
CA ARG A 119 7.25 -11.28 -6.30
C ARG A 119 6.03 -11.40 -5.39
N PHE A 120 6.17 -12.01 -4.21
CA PHE A 120 5.10 -12.09 -3.22
C PHE A 120 4.67 -10.72 -2.69
N LEU A 121 5.61 -9.80 -2.48
CA LEU A 121 5.30 -8.43 -2.06
C LEU A 121 4.58 -7.62 -3.17
N ILE A 122 4.92 -7.83 -4.43
CA ILE A 122 4.17 -7.29 -5.58
C ILE A 122 2.76 -7.89 -5.61
N MET A 123 2.63 -9.21 -5.43
CA MET A 123 1.32 -9.87 -5.34
C MET A 123 0.44 -9.22 -4.26
N SER A 124 1.02 -8.93 -3.09
CA SER A 124 0.32 -8.24 -1.99
C SER A 124 -0.17 -6.84 -2.38
N LEU A 125 0.65 -6.07 -3.11
CA LEU A 125 0.24 -4.76 -3.63
C LEU A 125 -0.88 -4.86 -4.67
N GLU A 126 -0.86 -5.88 -5.53
CA GLU A 126 -1.93 -6.14 -6.49
C GLU A 126 -3.23 -6.58 -5.80
N ILE A 127 -3.16 -7.38 -4.72
CA ILE A 127 -4.33 -7.73 -3.90
C ILE A 127 -4.97 -6.46 -3.33
N PHE A 128 -4.15 -5.52 -2.86
CA PHE A 128 -4.64 -4.21 -2.41
C PHE A 128 -5.29 -3.45 -3.57
N GLU A 129 -4.62 -3.31 -4.72
CA GLU A 129 -5.23 -2.59 -5.83
C GLU A 129 -6.55 -3.21 -6.30
N GLU A 130 -6.63 -4.53 -6.39
CA GLU A 130 -7.84 -5.26 -6.77
C GLU A 130 -8.96 -5.10 -5.74
N THR A 131 -8.62 -5.11 -4.46
CA THR A 131 -9.60 -4.82 -3.39
C THR A 131 -10.24 -3.43 -3.57
N LEU A 132 -9.45 -2.40 -3.92
CA LEU A 132 -10.02 -1.07 -4.20
C LEU A 132 -10.92 -1.07 -5.44
N LYS A 133 -10.53 -1.78 -6.51
CA LYS A 133 -11.37 -1.88 -7.71
C LYS A 133 -12.70 -2.54 -7.40
N MET A 134 -12.69 -3.62 -6.62
CA MET A 134 -13.90 -4.33 -6.20
C MET A 134 -14.81 -3.43 -5.37
N ILE A 135 -14.27 -2.71 -4.39
CA ILE A 135 -15.03 -1.76 -3.57
C ILE A 135 -15.58 -0.62 -4.42
N TYR A 136 -14.80 -0.09 -5.37
CA TYR A 136 -15.26 0.97 -6.26
C TYR A 136 -16.42 0.52 -7.16
N LYS A 137 -16.33 -0.70 -7.71
CA LYS A 137 -17.31 -1.25 -8.65
C LYS A 137 -18.61 -1.70 -7.98
N TYR A 138 -18.50 -2.32 -6.81
CA TYR A 138 -19.64 -2.98 -6.15
C TYR A 138 -20.11 -2.26 -4.88
N GLY A 139 -19.35 -1.26 -4.40
CA GLY A 139 -19.59 -0.65 -3.10
C GLY A 139 -19.33 -1.63 -1.95
N TYR A 140 -19.55 -1.16 -0.72
CA TYR A 140 -19.70 -2.08 0.42
C TYR A 140 -21.15 -2.50 0.56
N PRO A 141 -21.42 -3.77 0.94
CA PRO A 141 -22.77 -4.19 1.31
C PRO A 141 -23.33 -3.27 2.40
N ASN A 142 -24.54 -2.74 2.20
CA ASN A 142 -25.29 -1.95 3.18
C ASN A 142 -24.63 -0.64 3.65
N GLN A 143 -23.75 -0.03 2.85
CA GLN A 143 -23.18 1.29 3.16
C GLN A 143 -23.51 2.32 2.07
N THR A 144 -23.51 3.60 2.44
CA THR A 144 -23.65 4.73 1.51
C THR A 144 -22.57 4.65 0.43
N PRO A 145 -22.88 4.95 -0.85
CA PRO A 145 -21.88 4.97 -1.91
C PRO A 145 -20.76 5.96 -1.56
N MET A 146 -19.55 5.43 -1.33
CA MET A 146 -18.34 6.21 -1.12
C MET A 146 -17.29 5.78 -2.14
N ILE A 147 -16.62 6.75 -2.77
CA ILE A 147 -15.53 6.46 -3.69
C ILE A 147 -14.26 6.18 -2.86
N ILE A 148 -13.93 4.91 -2.75
CA ILE A 148 -12.78 4.42 -1.98
C ILE A 148 -11.72 3.91 -2.95
N THR A 149 -10.58 4.60 -2.97
CA THR A 149 -9.43 4.27 -3.84
C THR A 149 -8.10 4.31 -3.08
N LYS A 150 -8.17 4.31 -1.74
CA LYS A 150 -7.02 4.42 -0.86
C LYS A 150 -7.14 3.46 0.31
N PHE A 151 -6.00 2.99 0.80
CA PHE A 151 -5.87 2.18 2.02
C PHE A 151 -5.42 2.99 3.22
N THR A 152 -5.73 2.45 4.40
CA THR A 152 -5.06 2.81 5.65
C THR A 152 -4.17 1.65 6.08
N VAL A 153 -2.91 1.93 6.39
CA VAL A 153 -1.93 0.91 6.79
C VAL A 153 -1.62 1.07 8.28
N ILE A 154 -1.63 -0.03 9.02
CA ILE A 154 -0.98 -0.13 10.33
C ILE A 154 0.29 -0.96 10.13
N PHE A 155 1.46 -0.36 10.34
CA PHE A 155 2.74 -1.06 10.25
C PHE A 155 3.28 -1.27 11.67
N ASP A 156 3.16 -2.50 12.17
CA ASP A 156 3.55 -2.83 13.54
C ASP A 156 5.00 -3.30 13.59
N LEU A 157 5.85 -2.50 14.26
CA LEU A 157 7.28 -2.77 14.42
C LEU A 157 7.60 -3.47 15.74
N LYS A 158 6.60 -3.99 16.46
CA LYS A 158 6.85 -4.84 17.62
C LYS A 158 7.72 -6.02 17.21
N HIS A 159 8.78 -6.29 17.98
CA HIS A 159 9.83 -7.28 17.67
C HIS A 159 10.79 -6.91 16.52
N PHE A 160 10.71 -5.70 15.95
CA PHE A 160 11.75 -5.22 15.06
C PHE A 160 13.06 -4.99 15.84
N THR A 161 14.15 -5.66 15.43
CA THR A 161 15.42 -5.65 16.15
C THR A 161 16.54 -4.96 15.36
N TYR A 162 17.62 -4.61 16.05
CA TYR A 162 18.85 -4.14 15.40
C TYR A 162 19.41 -5.18 14.42
N ALA A 163 19.28 -6.49 14.72
CA ALA A 163 19.74 -7.54 13.81
C ALA A 163 18.99 -7.53 12.47
N LYS A 164 17.68 -7.24 12.48
CA LYS A 164 16.90 -7.04 11.24
C LYS A 164 17.36 -5.81 10.48
N PHE A 165 17.64 -4.70 11.17
CA PHE A 165 18.18 -3.48 10.56
C PHE A 165 19.60 -3.66 9.97
N ALA A 166 20.50 -4.32 10.69
CA ALA A 166 21.89 -4.51 10.28
C ALA A 166 22.05 -5.49 9.11
N HIS A 167 20.98 -6.22 8.74
CA HIS A 167 21.01 -7.12 7.61
C HIS A 167 20.89 -6.36 6.28
N LYS A 168 22.03 -6.11 5.63
CA LYS A 168 22.14 -5.33 4.40
C LYS A 168 21.15 -5.75 3.31
N ARG A 169 21.01 -7.07 3.04
CA ARG A 169 20.10 -7.56 1.99
C ARG A 169 18.64 -7.22 2.29
N SER A 170 18.24 -7.19 3.57
CA SER A 170 16.87 -6.79 3.96
C SER A 170 16.62 -5.30 3.73
N VAL A 171 17.61 -4.44 4.02
CA VAL A 171 17.51 -3.00 3.72
C VAL A 171 17.43 -2.78 2.22
N GLU A 172 18.22 -3.50 1.42
CA GLU A 172 18.15 -3.44 -0.04
C GLU A 172 16.79 -3.90 -0.58
N ALA A 173 16.24 -5.01 -0.09
CA ALA A 173 14.91 -5.48 -0.48
C ALA A 173 13.80 -4.49 -0.12
N LEU A 174 13.89 -3.86 1.07
CA LEU A 174 12.96 -2.78 1.46
C LEU A 174 13.05 -1.57 0.51
N LEU A 175 14.27 -1.16 0.15
CA LEU A 175 14.48 -0.06 -0.80
C LEU A 175 13.92 -0.39 -2.19
N ASP A 176 14.08 -1.63 -2.65
CA ASP A 176 13.50 -2.08 -3.93
C ASP A 176 11.97 -2.03 -3.87
N LEU A 177 11.36 -2.53 -2.78
CA LEU A 177 9.91 -2.47 -2.60
C LEU A 177 9.39 -1.03 -2.57
N VAL A 178 10.06 -0.12 -1.85
CA VAL A 178 9.66 1.29 -1.78
C VAL A 178 9.70 1.95 -3.15
N LYS A 179 10.75 1.69 -3.94
CA LYS A 179 10.87 2.20 -5.31
C LYS A 179 9.77 1.64 -6.22
N ILE A 180 9.47 0.35 -6.11
CA ILE A 180 8.37 -0.29 -6.85
C ILE A 180 7.04 0.39 -6.47
N TYR A 181 6.79 0.56 -5.17
CA TYR A 181 5.57 1.19 -4.67
C TYR A 181 5.37 2.62 -5.21
N GLU A 182 6.36 3.49 -5.03
CA GLU A 182 6.28 4.91 -5.44
C GLU A 182 6.23 5.11 -6.96
N ALA A 183 6.84 4.20 -7.73
CA ALA A 183 6.82 4.29 -9.19
C ALA A 183 5.53 3.76 -9.82
N ASN A 184 4.91 2.74 -9.22
CA ASN A 184 3.86 1.95 -9.89
C ASN A 184 2.48 2.00 -9.22
N TYR A 185 2.38 2.41 -7.94
CA TYR A 185 1.12 2.44 -7.18
C TYR A 185 0.77 3.84 -6.66
N PRO A 186 0.79 4.88 -7.51
CA PRO A 186 0.57 6.25 -7.08
C PRO A 186 -0.79 6.44 -6.42
N GLU A 187 -0.86 7.33 -5.43
CA GLU A 187 -2.11 7.76 -4.81
C GLU A 187 -2.97 6.63 -4.19
N THR A 188 -2.38 5.48 -3.86
CA THR A 188 -3.08 4.34 -3.20
C THR A 188 -3.02 4.40 -1.67
N LEU A 189 -2.05 5.09 -1.08
CA LEU A 189 -1.98 5.30 0.37
C LEU A 189 -2.87 6.48 0.80
N GLY A 190 -3.70 6.24 1.82
CA GLY A 190 -4.49 7.25 2.51
C GLY A 190 -3.87 7.68 3.85
N ARG A 191 -3.42 6.72 4.67
CA ARG A 191 -2.76 6.94 5.97
C ARG A 191 -1.87 5.73 6.28
N CYS A 192 -0.71 5.95 6.90
CA CYS A 192 0.15 4.89 7.42
C CYS A 192 0.50 5.18 8.88
N LEU A 193 0.07 4.32 9.80
CA LEU A 193 0.34 4.38 11.22
C LEU A 193 1.44 3.36 11.53
N ILE A 194 2.68 3.83 11.71
CA ILE A 194 3.78 2.98 12.16
C ILE A 194 3.77 2.96 13.68
N ILE A 195 3.46 1.81 14.28
CA ILE A 195 3.33 1.64 15.72
C ILE A 195 4.46 0.79 16.29
N ASN A 196 4.66 0.87 17.60
CA ASN A 196 5.72 0.13 18.30
C ASN A 196 7.12 0.38 17.71
N SER A 197 7.36 1.58 17.16
CA SER A 197 8.61 1.92 16.48
C SER A 197 9.78 1.94 17.47
N PRO A 198 10.78 1.04 17.35
CA PRO A 198 11.98 1.12 18.19
C PRO A 198 12.85 2.31 17.76
N ARG A 199 13.71 2.81 18.65
CA ARG A 199 14.59 3.97 18.36
C ARG A 199 15.43 3.79 17.09
N ILE A 200 15.87 2.56 16.82
CA ILE A 200 16.65 2.20 15.61
C ILE A 200 15.88 2.47 14.30
N PHE A 201 14.54 2.45 14.32
CA PHE A 201 13.73 2.67 13.13
C PHE A 201 13.91 4.09 12.56
N SER A 202 14.20 5.10 13.39
CA SER A 202 14.47 6.45 12.90
C SER A 202 15.64 6.51 11.89
N MET A 203 16.67 5.70 12.09
CA MET A 203 17.78 5.55 11.15
C MET A 203 17.35 4.85 9.86
N LEU A 204 16.54 3.79 9.97
CA LEU A 204 16.01 3.10 8.79
C LEU A 204 15.10 4.02 7.96
N PHE A 205 14.23 4.78 8.62
CA PHE A 205 13.36 5.74 7.96
C PHE A 205 14.16 6.84 7.27
N ALA A 206 15.27 7.31 7.84
CA ALA A 206 16.16 8.26 7.19
C ALA A 206 16.79 7.72 5.89
N ILE A 207 17.01 6.40 5.79
CA ILE A 207 17.52 5.74 4.57
C ILE A 207 16.42 5.64 3.51
N VAL A 208 15.17 5.34 3.92
CA VAL A 208 14.04 5.13 3.01
C VAL A 208 13.42 6.45 2.53
N LYS A 209 13.35 7.46 3.40
CA LYS A 209 12.67 8.75 3.15
C LYS A 209 13.05 9.43 1.83
N PRO A 210 14.32 9.46 1.37
CA PRO A 210 14.67 10.07 0.08
C PRO A 210 14.00 9.46 -1.15
N PHE A 211 13.47 8.23 -1.03
CA PHE A 211 12.77 7.53 -2.10
C PHE A 211 11.25 7.67 -2.03
N LEU A 212 10.72 8.32 -0.98
CA LEU A 212 9.29 8.57 -0.81
C LEU A 212 8.92 9.95 -1.34
N SER A 213 7.78 10.06 -2.03
CA SER A 213 7.21 11.36 -2.36
C SER A 213 6.79 12.11 -1.09
N GLU A 214 6.79 13.44 -1.13
CA GLU A 214 6.35 14.28 -0.02
C GLU A 214 4.92 13.93 0.43
N ASN A 215 4.04 13.66 -0.54
CA ASN A 215 2.68 13.21 -0.30
C ASN A 215 2.62 11.88 0.49
N THR A 216 3.50 10.90 0.19
CA THR A 216 3.58 9.67 0.99
C THR A 216 4.10 9.95 2.40
N VAL A 217 5.17 10.75 2.52
CA VAL A 217 5.74 11.13 3.82
C VAL A 217 4.70 11.80 4.72
N ASN A 218 3.89 12.70 4.18
CA ASN A 218 2.83 13.41 4.92
C ASN A 218 1.70 12.49 5.41
N LYS A 219 1.58 11.28 4.86
CA LYS A 219 0.60 10.27 5.28
C LYS A 219 1.14 9.32 6.34
N ILE A 220 2.45 9.35 6.62
CA ILE A 220 3.11 8.48 7.60
C ILE A 220 3.11 9.17 8.96
N SER A 221 2.65 8.46 9.99
CA SER A 221 2.77 8.86 11.39
C SER A 221 3.45 7.75 12.16
N ILE A 222 4.51 8.10 12.90
CA ILE A 222 5.38 7.14 13.59
C ILE A 222 5.19 7.32 15.09
N PHE A 223 4.88 6.22 15.78
CA PHE A 223 4.69 6.16 17.21
C PHE A 223 5.65 5.15 17.82
N ASP A 224 6.23 5.51 18.96
CA ASP A 224 7.12 4.63 19.72
C ASP A 224 6.35 3.45 20.36
N SER A 225 7.01 2.73 21.26
CA SER A 225 6.41 1.59 21.97
C SER A 225 5.46 2.00 23.11
N ASN A 226 5.16 3.30 23.30
CA ASN A 226 4.16 3.72 24.26
C ASN A 226 2.75 3.39 23.74
N GLU A 227 2.17 2.34 24.31
CA GLU A 227 0.88 1.80 23.91
C GLU A 227 -0.26 2.81 23.98
N ALA A 228 -0.31 3.65 25.02
CA ALA A 228 -1.36 4.65 25.16
C ALA A 228 -1.34 5.67 24.01
N ASN A 229 -0.15 6.07 23.56
CA ASN A 229 0.01 7.07 22.51
C ASN A 229 -0.44 6.53 21.14
N TRP A 230 0.08 5.36 20.75
CA TRP A 230 -0.26 4.81 19.44
C TRP A 230 -1.70 4.29 19.40
N LYS A 231 -2.24 3.73 20.50
CA LYS A 231 -3.66 3.31 20.54
C LYS A 231 -4.60 4.49 20.36
N LYS A 232 -4.32 5.62 21.01
CA LYS A 232 -5.12 6.85 20.82
C LYS A 232 -5.11 7.30 19.36
N ALA A 233 -3.95 7.31 18.71
CA ALA A 233 -3.84 7.70 17.31
C ALA A 233 -4.53 6.71 16.35
N VAL A 234 -4.49 5.41 16.66
CA VAL A 234 -5.23 4.39 15.92
C VAL A 234 -6.75 4.59 16.08
N GLU A 235 -7.23 4.80 17.30
CA GLU A 235 -8.65 5.06 17.60
C GLU A 235 -9.17 6.33 16.93
N GLU A 236 -8.33 7.36 16.78
CA GLU A 236 -8.70 8.58 16.05
C GLU A 236 -9.05 8.28 14.59
N VAL A 237 -8.36 7.32 13.96
CA VAL A 237 -8.50 6.98 12.54
C VAL A 237 -9.48 5.83 12.30
N ILE A 238 -9.52 4.83 13.18
CA ILE A 238 -10.25 3.57 13.00
C ILE A 238 -11.13 3.31 14.21
N ASP A 239 -12.39 2.91 13.99
CA ASP A 239 -13.27 2.57 15.10
C ASP A 239 -12.76 1.31 15.83
N PRO A 240 -12.66 1.30 17.17
CA PRO A 240 -12.18 0.12 17.91
C PRO A 240 -13.00 -1.16 17.65
N SER A 241 -14.29 -1.06 17.31
CA SER A 241 -15.12 -2.21 16.92
C SER A 241 -14.67 -2.87 15.62
N GLN A 242 -13.94 -2.13 14.79
CA GLN A 242 -13.34 -2.65 13.57
C GLN A 242 -12.01 -3.30 13.83
N LEU A 243 -11.32 -3.15 14.97
CA LEU A 243 -9.93 -3.63 15.11
C LEU A 243 -9.76 -4.81 16.07
N PRO A 244 -8.76 -5.68 15.82
CA PRO A 244 -8.30 -6.65 16.80
C PRO A 244 -7.80 -5.99 18.09
N ILE A 245 -7.91 -6.70 19.22
CA ILE A 245 -7.38 -6.24 20.52
C ILE A 245 -5.89 -5.89 20.44
N ARG A 246 -5.09 -6.66 19.66
CA ARG A 246 -3.65 -6.40 19.44
C ARG A 246 -3.35 -5.00 18.89
N TYR A 247 -4.31 -4.37 18.21
CA TYR A 247 -4.20 -3.03 17.63
C TYR A 247 -5.08 -2.00 18.36
N GLY A 248 -5.50 -2.28 19.60
CA GLY A 248 -6.30 -1.36 20.41
C GLY A 248 -7.80 -1.41 20.14
N GLY A 249 -8.27 -2.41 19.39
CA GLY A 249 -9.70 -2.60 19.14
C GLY A 249 -10.39 -3.57 20.11
N ARG A 250 -11.56 -4.06 19.69
CA ARG A 250 -12.48 -4.90 20.48
C ARG A 250 -12.82 -6.23 19.81
N VAL A 251 -12.21 -6.55 18.67
CA VAL A 251 -12.40 -7.82 17.96
C VAL A 251 -11.46 -8.89 18.54
N GLU A 252 -12.02 -9.97 19.07
CA GLU A 252 -11.25 -11.08 19.65
C GLU A 252 -10.75 -12.06 18.58
N ASN A 253 -11.58 -12.40 17.60
CA ASN A 253 -11.28 -13.32 16.50
C ASN A 253 -11.51 -12.60 15.16
N PRO A 254 -10.50 -11.89 14.60
CA PRO A 254 -10.66 -11.31 13.28
C PRO A 254 -10.86 -12.45 12.27
N ALA A 255 -11.90 -12.35 11.43
CA ALA A 255 -12.08 -13.28 10.32
C ALA A 255 -10.81 -13.26 9.47
N LEU A 256 -10.25 -14.45 9.22
CA LEU A 256 -9.14 -14.57 8.30
C LEU A 256 -9.67 -14.32 6.88
N MET A 257 -8.92 -13.67 5.98
CA MET A 257 -9.27 -13.73 4.55
C MET A 257 -9.02 -15.18 4.11
N ASP A 258 -10.10 -15.95 4.03
CA ASP A 258 -10.15 -17.27 3.40
C ASP A 258 -10.16 -17.15 1.87
#